data_AF-A0A0G0ASD1-F1
#
_entry.id   AF-A0A0G0ASD1-F1
#
_cell.length_a   1.000
_cell.length_b   1.000
_cell.length_c   1.000
_cell.angle_alpha   90.00
_cell.angle_beta   90.00
_cell.angle_gamma   90.00
#
_symmetry.space_group_name_H-M   'P 1'
#
loop_
_entity.id
_entity.type
_entity.pdbx_description
1 polymer ?
#
loop_
_entity_poly.entity_id
_entity_poly.type
_entity_poly.pdbx_seq_one_letter_code
_entity_poly.pdbx_strand_id
1 'polypeptide(L)'
;MNIKYIQDKKEWDKFLNNKVVSTEKVITTEIEQKTFLHSWQWGLFNYQLGIRNHQLGIYYKDELIGVALVLKIIAKRGTFLFIPHGPIIKVKIEKLKVKSYELLLNFLKNLVRQENCSFIRISPILEDNEKNQELFKKLGFKSAPAKNYKL
;
A
#
# COMPACT_ATOMS: atom_id res chain seq x y z
N MET A 1 6.97 4.79 -14.47
CA MET A 1 6.70 4.18 -13.15
C MET A 1 6.17 2.79 -13.40
N ASN A 2 6.49 1.85 -12.53
CA ASN A 2 6.06 0.46 -12.66
C ASN A 2 5.91 -0.19 -11.28
N ILE A 3 5.18 -1.29 -11.27
CA ILE A 3 5.03 -2.15 -10.09
C ILE A 3 5.81 -3.44 -10.35
N LYS A 4 6.57 -3.88 -9.35
CA LYS A 4 7.28 -5.17 -9.36
C LYS A 4 6.99 -5.91 -8.06
N TYR A 5 7.06 -7.24 -8.12
CA TYR A 5 7.07 -8.06 -6.92
C TYR A 5 8.43 -7.93 -6.22
N ILE A 6 8.43 -7.68 -4.92
CA ILE A 6 9.65 -7.69 -4.11
C ILE A 6 9.78 -9.07 -3.49
N GLN A 7 10.81 -9.82 -3.89
CA GLN A 7 11.12 -11.15 -3.36
C GLN A 7 12.26 -11.13 -2.32
N ASP A 8 12.96 -10.01 -2.19
CA ASP A 8 14.06 -9.85 -1.24
C ASP A 8 13.60 -9.09 0.01
N LYS A 9 13.67 -9.77 1.16
CA LYS A 9 13.44 -9.17 2.49
C LYS A 9 14.34 -7.96 2.73
N LYS A 10 15.60 -8.00 2.28
CA LYS A 10 16.55 -6.90 2.52
C LYS A 10 16.10 -5.63 1.80
N GLU A 11 15.61 -5.74 0.56
CA GLU A 11 15.06 -4.61 -0.19
C GLU A 11 13.85 -4.01 0.53
N TRP A 12 12.91 -4.85 0.98
CA TRP A 12 11.71 -4.42 1.70
C TRP A 12 12.05 -3.73 3.03
N ASP A 13 12.89 -4.37 3.85
CA ASP A 13 13.30 -3.86 5.16
C ASP A 13 14.13 -2.58 5.00
N LYS A 14 15.00 -2.50 3.97
CA LYS A 14 15.73 -1.27 3.63
C LYS A 14 14.76 -0.15 3.30
N PHE A 15 13.72 -0.40 2.49
CA PHE A 15 12.72 0.62 2.21
C PHE A 15 11.99 1.09 3.47
N LEU A 16 11.55 0.17 4.34
CA LEU A 16 10.83 0.55 5.57
C LEU A 16 11.71 1.30 6.56
N ASN A 17 12.95 0.85 6.76
CA ASN A 17 13.86 1.40 7.78
C ASN A 17 14.65 2.63 7.32
N ASN A 18 14.79 2.85 6.01
CA ASN A 18 15.58 3.98 5.52
C ASN A 18 14.93 5.31 5.92
N LYS A 19 15.72 6.12 6.63
CA LYS A 19 15.55 7.56 6.76
C LYS A 19 15.82 8.22 5.40
N VAL A 20 15.17 9.36 5.18
CA VAL A 20 15.18 10.17 3.94
C VAL A 20 16.37 9.87 3.04
N VAL A 21 16.11 9.26 1.88
CA VAL A 21 17.06 9.23 0.77
C VAL A 21 16.73 10.41 -0.13
N SER A 22 17.67 11.36 -0.19
CA SER A 22 17.69 12.41 -1.20
C SER A 22 18.62 11.94 -2.31
N THR A 23 18.05 11.44 -3.40
CA THR A 23 18.77 11.45 -4.68
C THR A 23 18.38 12.74 -5.42
N GLU A 24 19.18 13.15 -6.39
CA GLU A 24 18.95 14.36 -7.22
C GLU A 24 17.57 14.39 -7.92
N LYS A 25 16.76 13.32 -7.84
CA LYS A 25 15.53 13.11 -8.62
C LYS A 25 14.27 12.81 -7.81
N VAL A 26 14.37 12.30 -6.58
CA VAL A 26 13.21 12.05 -5.69
C VAL A 26 13.58 12.35 -4.24
N ILE A 27 12.81 13.24 -3.61
CA ILE A 27 12.92 13.46 -2.16
C ILE A 27 11.92 12.52 -1.47
N THR A 28 12.46 11.51 -0.78
CA THR A 28 11.67 10.61 0.06
C THR A 28 11.48 11.19 1.46
N THR A 29 10.40 10.81 2.16
CA THR A 29 10.16 11.21 3.55
C THR A 29 10.43 10.02 4.49
N GLU A 30 10.71 10.31 5.76
CA GLU A 30 10.72 9.25 6.78
C GLU A 30 9.33 8.63 6.92
N ILE A 31 9.29 7.38 7.39
CA ILE A 31 8.05 6.80 7.88
C ILE A 31 7.88 7.29 9.32
N GLU A 32 6.94 8.20 9.54
CA GLU A 32 6.60 8.64 10.90
C GLU A 32 6.03 7.49 11.74
N GLN A 33 5.26 6.59 11.12
CA GLN A 33 4.58 5.49 11.81
C GLN A 33 5.06 4.12 11.33
N LYS A 34 5.90 3.47 12.12
CA LYS A 34 6.28 2.07 11.90
C LYS A 34 5.03 1.19 12.03
N THR A 35 4.73 0.40 11.01
CA THR A 35 3.58 -0.52 11.02
C THR A 35 4.03 -1.96 10.88
N PHE A 36 3.73 -2.76 11.90
CA PHE A 36 3.98 -4.20 11.88
C PHE A 36 3.20 -4.89 10.74
N LEU A 37 2.00 -4.40 10.43
CA LEU A 37 1.12 -4.96 9.39
C LEU A 37 1.65 -4.76 7.96
N HIS A 38 2.76 -4.05 7.80
CA HIS A 38 3.45 -3.89 6.51
C HIS A 38 4.87 -4.48 6.53
N SER A 39 5.26 -5.15 7.61
CA SER A 39 6.57 -5.82 7.72
C SER A 39 6.65 -7.04 6.81
N TRP A 40 7.87 -7.43 6.45
CA TRP A 40 8.11 -8.68 5.71
C TRP A 40 7.58 -9.89 6.48
N GLN A 41 7.80 -9.91 7.79
CA GLN A 41 7.38 -10.97 8.70
C GLN A 41 5.85 -11.13 8.71
N TRP A 42 5.10 -10.03 8.61
CA TRP A 42 3.64 -10.11 8.52
C TRP A 42 3.18 -10.77 7.22
N GLY A 43 3.84 -10.48 6.10
CA GLY A 43 3.59 -11.18 4.83
C GLY A 43 3.88 -12.68 4.93
N LEU A 44 5.02 -13.05 5.52
CA LEU A 44 5.38 -14.46 5.74
C LEU A 44 4.39 -15.17 6.67
N PHE A 45 4.01 -14.53 7.77
CA PHE A 45 3.04 -15.07 8.72
C PHE A 45 1.69 -15.35 8.04
N ASN A 46 1.16 -14.39 7.27
CA ASN A 46 -0.08 -14.59 6.51
C ASN A 46 0.05 -15.71 5.48
N TYR A 47 1.17 -15.79 4.77
CA TYR A 47 1.45 -16.89 3.83
C TYR A 47 1.40 -18.25 4.53
N GLN A 48 2.03 -18.38 5.70
CA GLN A 48 2.02 -19.61 6.51
C GLN A 48 0.61 -19.99 6.99
N LEU A 49 -0.27 -19.01 7.19
CA LEU A 49 -1.69 -19.24 7.49
C LEU A 49 -2.55 -19.58 6.25
N GLY A 50 -1.94 -19.72 5.07
CA GLY A 50 -2.65 -19.98 3.82
C GLY A 50 -3.30 -18.74 3.21
N ILE A 51 -3.04 -17.55 3.75
CA ILE A 51 -3.52 -16.29 3.19
C ILE A 51 -2.60 -15.89 2.05
N ARG A 52 -3.14 -15.93 0.82
CA ARG A 52 -2.44 -15.45 -0.37
C ARG A 52 -2.12 -13.96 -0.20
N ASN A 53 -0.88 -13.58 -0.48
CA ASN A 53 -0.44 -12.20 -0.39
C ASN A 53 0.55 -11.84 -1.51
N HIS A 54 0.76 -10.53 -1.66
CA HIS A 54 1.65 -9.94 -2.66
C HIS A 54 2.46 -8.80 -2.03
N GLN A 55 3.78 -8.94 -1.96
CA GLN A 55 4.70 -7.83 -1.66
C GLN A 55 4.98 -7.04 -2.94
N LEU A 56 4.33 -5.88 -3.10
CA LEU A 56 4.50 -5.03 -4.27
C LEU A 56 5.42 -3.84 -3.97
N GLY A 57 6.34 -3.55 -4.88
CA GLY A 57 7.14 -2.33 -4.91
C GLY A 57 6.67 -1.39 -6.02
N ILE A 58 6.63 -0.09 -5.71
CA ILE A 58 6.31 1.00 -6.65
C ILE A 58 7.61 1.72 -6.99
N TYR A 59 7.99 1.69 -8.26
CA TYR A 59 9.27 2.23 -8.72
C TYR A 59 9.09 3.45 -9.64
N TYR A 60 9.96 4.43 -9.47
CA TYR A 60 10.13 5.57 -10.37
C TYR A 60 11.60 5.69 -10.77
N LYS A 61 11.90 5.55 -12.07
CA LYS A 61 13.28 5.56 -12.58
C LYS A 61 14.20 4.58 -11.83
N ASP A 62 13.70 3.36 -11.62
CA ASP A 62 14.34 2.27 -10.87
C ASP A 62 14.56 2.51 -9.36
N GLU A 63 14.16 3.66 -8.84
CA GLU A 63 14.13 3.92 -7.39
C GLU A 63 12.81 3.40 -6.79
N LEU A 64 12.92 2.60 -5.72
CA LEU A 64 11.78 2.15 -4.94
C LEU A 64 11.24 3.32 -4.10
N ILE A 65 10.05 3.81 -4.46
CA ILE A 65 9.42 4.98 -3.84
C ILE A 65 8.20 4.63 -2.99
N GLY A 66 7.72 3.39 -3.06
CA GLY A 66 6.59 2.92 -2.26
C GLY A 66 6.50 1.41 -2.21
N VAL A 67 5.83 0.89 -1.19
CA VAL A 67 5.53 -0.53 -1.03
C VAL A 67 4.06 -0.75 -0.67
N ALA A 68 3.53 -1.90 -1.05
CA ALA A 68 2.19 -2.35 -0.69
C ALA A 68 2.17 -3.85 -0.42
N LEU A 69 1.99 -4.24 0.85
CA LEU A 69 1.65 -5.60 1.23
C LEU A 69 0.14 -5.81 1.02
N VAL A 70 -0.22 -6.60 0.01
CA VAL A 70 -1.60 -6.90 -0.36
C VAL A 70 -1.96 -8.29 0.14
N LEU A 71 -3.03 -8.41 0.93
CA LEU A 71 -3.56 -9.67 1.43
C LEU A 71 -4.89 -10.00 0.74
N LYS A 72 -5.08 -11.25 0.32
CA LYS A 72 -6.38 -11.74 -0.15
C LYS A 72 -7.20 -12.21 1.05
N ILE A 73 -8.29 -11.51 1.35
CA ILE A 73 -9.16 -11.84 2.48
C ILE A 73 -10.43 -12.50 1.96
N ILE A 74 -10.73 -13.70 2.47
CA ILE A 74 -11.99 -14.39 2.25
C ILE A 74 -12.86 -14.16 3.49
N ALA A 75 -13.93 -13.37 3.34
CA ALA A 75 -14.85 -13.07 4.42
C ALA A 75 -16.28 -13.50 4.06
N LYS A 76 -17.16 -13.61 5.07
CA LYS A 76 -18.57 -13.99 4.88
C LYS A 76 -19.32 -13.13 3.84
N ARG A 77 -18.93 -11.86 3.69
CA ARG A 77 -19.59 -10.88 2.81
C ARG A 77 -18.84 -10.62 1.50
N GLY A 78 -17.89 -11.49 1.16
CA GLY A 78 -17.13 -11.40 -0.10
C GLY A 78 -15.64 -11.54 0.11
N THR A 79 -14.96 -11.79 -1.01
CA THR A 79 -13.50 -11.90 -1.10
C THR A 79 -12.94 -10.57 -1.57
N PHE A 80 -11.87 -10.06 -0.97
CA PHE A 80 -11.31 -8.76 -1.34
C PHE A 80 -9.80 -8.71 -1.16
N LEU A 81 -9.16 -7.78 -1.87
CA LEU A 81 -7.77 -7.42 -1.63
C LEU A 81 -7.71 -6.37 -0.53
N PHE A 82 -6.83 -6.58 0.45
CA PHE A 82 -6.65 -5.69 1.58
C PHE A 82 -5.21 -5.22 1.70
N ILE A 83 -5.01 -3.90 1.84
CA ILE A 83 -3.70 -3.31 2.13
C ILE A 83 -3.76 -2.69 3.53
N PRO A 84 -3.40 -3.45 4.59
CA PRO A 84 -3.40 -2.92 5.94
C PRO A 84 -2.30 -1.87 6.10
N HIS A 85 -2.64 -0.74 6.69
CA HIS A 85 -1.69 0.32 7.05
C HIS A 85 -0.88 0.85 5.85
N GLY A 86 -1.42 0.69 4.64
CA GLY A 86 -0.73 1.06 3.41
C GLY A 86 -1.67 1.39 2.25
N PRO A 87 -1.11 1.65 1.05
CA PRO A 87 0.32 1.55 0.72
C PRO A 87 1.19 2.57 1.47
N ILE A 88 2.47 2.26 1.63
CA ILE A 88 3.47 3.19 2.18
C ILE A 88 4.21 3.83 1.01
N ILE A 89 4.04 5.13 0.81
CA ILE A 89 4.64 5.86 -0.31
C ILE A 89 5.47 7.02 0.26
N LYS A 90 6.77 7.02 -0.02
CA LYS A 90 7.74 8.00 0.47
C LYS A 90 8.10 9.00 -0.62
N VAL A 91 7.21 9.92 -0.98
CA VAL A 91 7.53 10.97 -1.95
C VAL A 91 7.02 12.33 -1.47
N LYS A 92 7.85 13.36 -1.51
CA LYS A 92 7.44 14.75 -1.20
C LYS A 92 6.65 15.40 -2.35
N ILE A 93 6.90 14.97 -3.58
CA ILE A 93 6.27 15.55 -4.76
C ILE A 93 4.83 15.03 -4.84
N GLU A 94 3.86 15.90 -4.57
CA GLU A 94 2.44 15.52 -4.52
C GLU A 94 1.96 14.86 -5.82
N LYS A 95 2.34 15.41 -6.97
CA LYS A 95 2.01 14.84 -8.28
C LYS A 95 2.53 13.41 -8.45
N LEU A 96 3.68 13.09 -7.86
CA LEU A 96 4.24 11.74 -7.90
C LEU A 96 3.52 10.80 -6.92
N LYS A 97 3.09 11.31 -5.76
CA LYS A 97 2.25 10.58 -4.79
C LYS A 97 0.94 10.15 -5.43
N VAL A 98 0.21 11.08 -6.05
CA VAL A 98 -1.06 10.82 -6.75
C VAL A 98 -0.87 9.74 -7.83
N LYS A 99 0.13 9.91 -8.71
CA LYS A 99 0.45 8.93 -9.76
C LYS A 99 0.81 7.55 -9.21
N SER A 100 1.42 7.48 -8.02
CA SER A 100 1.76 6.20 -7.38
C SER A 100 0.51 5.47 -6.94
N TYR A 101 -0.47 6.18 -6.38
CA TYR A 101 -1.78 5.60 -6.04
C TYR A 101 -2.57 5.18 -7.29
N GLU A 102 -2.58 5.98 -8.35
CA GLU A 102 -3.24 5.63 -9.62
C GLU A 102 -2.66 4.36 -10.23
N LEU A 103 -1.32 4.28 -10.28
CA LEU A 103 -0.60 3.11 -10.78
C LEU A 103 -0.94 1.86 -9.96
N LEU A 104 -0.90 1.97 -8.63
CA LEU A 104 -1.25 0.88 -7.73
C LEU A 104 -2.70 0.44 -7.92
N LEU A 105 -3.65 1.38 -8.00
CA LEU A 105 -5.05 1.05 -8.20
C LEU A 105 -5.28 0.30 -9.52
N ASN A 106 -4.63 0.71 -10.61
CA ASN A 106 -4.75 0.03 -11.90
C ASN A 106 -4.19 -1.39 -11.86
N PHE A 107 -3.05 -1.58 -11.20
CA PHE A 107 -2.50 -2.92 -10.98
C PHE A 107 -3.44 -3.79 -10.14
N LEU A 108 -3.96 -3.26 -9.03
CA LEU A 108 -4.87 -3.98 -8.15
C LEU A 108 -6.19 -4.33 -8.84
N LYS A 109 -6.71 -3.49 -9.74
CA LYS A 109 -7.92 -3.82 -10.52
C LYS A 109 -7.73 -5.07 -11.37
N ASN A 110 -6.55 -5.26 -11.96
CA ASN A 110 -6.23 -6.48 -12.69
C ASN A 110 -6.11 -7.67 -11.73
N LEU A 111 -5.43 -7.47 -10.60
CA LEU A 111 -5.25 -8.52 -9.59
C LEU A 111 -6.59 -8.97 -8.98
N VAL A 112 -7.53 -8.05 -8.75
CA VAL A 112 -8.89 -8.36 -8.29
C VAL A 112 -9.60 -9.33 -9.23
N ARG A 113 -9.48 -9.13 -10.56
CA ARG A 113 -10.06 -10.01 -11.57
C ARG A 113 -9.37 -11.38 -11.56
N GLN A 114 -8.04 -11.39 -11.52
CA GLN A 114 -7.25 -12.62 -11.48
C GLN A 114 -7.53 -13.47 -10.23
N GLU A 115 -7.82 -12.82 -9.11
CA GLU A 115 -8.04 -13.50 -7.83
C GLU A 115 -9.51 -13.72 -7.47
N ASN A 116 -10.45 -13.37 -8.35
CA ASN A 116 -11.89 -13.43 -8.10
C ASN A 116 -12.30 -12.68 -6.83
N CYS A 117 -11.75 -11.48 -6.64
CA CYS A 117 -12.09 -10.57 -5.56
C CYS A 117 -13.25 -9.64 -6.00
N SER A 118 -14.05 -9.19 -5.05
CA SER A 118 -15.19 -8.30 -5.28
C SER A 118 -14.82 -6.81 -5.17
N PHE A 119 -13.82 -6.47 -4.34
CA PHE A 119 -13.38 -5.09 -4.14
C PHE A 119 -11.94 -5.00 -3.62
N ILE A 120 -11.44 -3.77 -3.53
CA ILE A 120 -10.15 -3.40 -2.92
C ILE A 120 -10.45 -2.60 -1.67
N ARG A 121 -9.79 -2.93 -0.57
CA ARG A 121 -9.81 -2.16 0.67
C ARG A 121 -8.39 -1.73 1.01
N ILE A 122 -8.23 -0.47 1.37
CA ILE A 122 -6.98 0.08 1.89
C ILE A 122 -7.24 0.74 3.24
N SER A 123 -6.22 0.82 4.07
CA SER A 123 -6.28 1.57 5.34
C SER A 123 -4.94 2.28 5.53
N PRO A 124 -4.61 3.25 4.66
CA PRO A 124 -3.32 3.92 4.69
C PRO A 124 -3.16 4.73 5.97
N ILE A 125 -1.95 4.76 6.51
CA ILE A 125 -1.61 5.66 7.60
C ILE A 125 -1.34 7.03 7.00
N LEU A 126 -2.39 7.83 6.88
CA LEU A 126 -2.32 9.21 6.45
C LEU A 126 -3.22 10.05 7.37
N GLU A 127 -2.84 11.31 7.57
CA GLU A 127 -3.71 12.26 8.26
C GLU A 127 -5.06 12.38 7.55
N ASP A 128 -6.12 12.44 8.34
CA ASP A 128 -7.47 12.67 7.84
C ASP A 128 -7.67 14.17 7.56
N ASN A 129 -7.21 14.59 6.38
CA ASN A 129 -7.34 15.96 5.89
C ASN A 129 -8.02 15.99 4.51
N GLU A 130 -8.56 17.16 4.14
CA GLU A 130 -9.32 17.34 2.89
C GLU A 130 -8.56 16.85 1.66
N LYS A 131 -7.25 17.12 1.61
CA LYS A 131 -6.40 16.73 0.49
C LYS A 131 -6.32 15.20 0.32
N ASN A 132 -6.09 14.46 1.41
CA ASN A 132 -6.06 12.99 1.36
C ASN A 132 -7.44 12.41 1.08
N GLN A 133 -8.51 12.99 1.64
CA GLN A 133 -9.88 12.58 1.34
C GLN A 133 -10.24 12.79 -0.13
N GLU A 134 -9.86 13.93 -0.71
CA GLU A 134 -10.13 14.27 -2.10
C GLU A 134 -9.36 13.35 -3.05
N LEU A 135 -8.11 12.98 -2.71
CA LEU A 135 -7.33 11.96 -3.42
C LEU A 135 -8.11 10.64 -3.50
N PHE A 136 -8.56 10.10 -2.36
CA PHE A 136 -9.27 8.82 -2.33
C PHE A 136 -10.62 8.90 -3.06
N LYS A 137 -11.33 10.03 -2.94
CA LYS A 137 -12.58 10.27 -3.68
C LYS A 137 -12.35 10.28 -5.19
N LYS A 138 -11.32 10.97 -5.69
CA LYS A 138 -10.94 11.01 -7.12
C LYS A 138 -10.57 9.62 -7.65
N LEU A 139 -9.97 8.78 -6.81
CA LEU A 139 -9.64 7.39 -7.13
C LEU A 139 -10.84 6.42 -7.04
N GLY A 140 -12.02 6.91 -6.63
CA GLY A 140 -13.25 6.11 -6.54
C GLY A 140 -13.37 5.27 -5.26
N PHE A 141 -12.50 5.49 -4.27
CA PHE A 141 -12.66 4.87 -2.96
C PHE A 141 -13.84 5.50 -2.20
N LYS A 142 -14.48 4.68 -1.38
CA LYS A 142 -15.52 5.10 -0.45
C LYS A 142 -15.06 4.78 0.97
N SER A 143 -15.27 5.70 1.89
CA SER A 143 -14.98 5.47 3.30
C SER A 143 -15.76 4.26 3.81
N ALA A 144 -15.08 3.36 4.51
CA ALA A 144 -15.74 2.27 5.18
C ALA A 144 -16.58 2.82 6.35
N PRO A 145 -17.73 2.21 6.69
CA PRO A 145 -18.49 2.61 7.86
C PRO A 145 -17.63 2.48 9.11
N ALA A 146 -17.41 3.58 9.82
CA ALA A 146 -16.70 3.57 11.09
C ALA A 146 -17.55 2.86 12.14
N LYS A 147 -16.96 1.89 12.87
CA LYS A 147 -17.51 1.52 14.17
C LYS A 147 -17.08 2.61 15.15
N ASN A 148 -18.02 3.48 15.52
CA ASN A 148 -17.86 4.37 16.66
C ASN A 148 -17.79 3.51 17.93
N TYR A 149 -16.60 3.06 18.31
CA TYR A 149 -16.38 2.69 19.70
C TYR A 149 -16.31 4.00 20.48
N LYS A 150 -17.41 4.39 21.12
CA LYS A 150 -17.32 5.30 22.26
C LYS A 150 -16.48 4.55 23.30
N LEU A 151 -15.25 5.00 23.50
CA LEU A 151 -14.50 4.69 24.72
C LEU A 151 -15.14 5.42 25.89
#